data_AF-A0A1R2C4T7-F1
#
_entry.id   AF-A0A1R2C4T7-F1
#
_cell.length_a   1.000
_cell.length_b   1.000
_cell.length_c   1.000
_cell.angle_alpha   90.00
_cell.angle_beta   90.00
_cell.angle_gamma   90.00
#
_symmetry.space_group_name_H-M   'P 1'
#
loop_
_entity.id
_entity.type
_entity.pdbx_description
1 polymer ?
#
loop_
_entity_poly.entity_id
_entity_poly.type
_entity_poly.pdbx_seq_one_letter_code
_entity_poly.pdbx_strand_id
1 'polypeptide(L)'
;MENDFLSNLKCPICQNIFINPFIAGCCSNTFCVSCIGNSSKCPLCKKTSGFTPNRIVNNMIDTLPYACACGRNILRKDRASHEAECEKLMKSCTKCNFVGNLNDRIEHMLTNHSEVLISYYSEVV
;
A
#
# COMPACT_ATOMS: atom_id res chain seq x y z
N MET A 1 25.94 -2.50 -7.46
CA MET A 1 25.76 -1.46 -6.41
C MET A 1 24.27 -1.36 -6.16
N GLU A 2 23.80 -1.79 -4.99
CA GLU A 2 22.45 -1.43 -4.54
C GLU A 2 22.38 0.10 -4.48
N ASN A 3 21.35 0.68 -5.08
CA ASN A 3 21.14 2.13 -5.08
C ASN A 3 21.01 2.62 -3.63
N ASP A 4 22.07 3.26 -3.12
CA ASP A 4 22.18 3.91 -1.80
C ASP A 4 21.00 4.85 -1.47
N PHE A 5 20.31 5.34 -2.50
CA PHE A 5 19.09 6.12 -2.34
C PHE A 5 17.90 5.32 -1.78
N LEU A 6 17.70 4.07 -2.22
CA LEU A 6 16.53 3.27 -1.83
C LEU A 6 16.60 2.76 -0.39
N SER A 7 17.80 2.59 0.15
CA SER A 7 17.99 2.19 1.55
C SER A 7 17.47 3.26 2.52
N ASN A 8 17.63 4.54 2.16
CA ASN A 8 17.14 5.69 2.92
C ASN A 8 15.61 5.87 2.89
N LEU A 9 14.91 5.14 2.02
CA LEU A 9 13.44 5.18 1.88
C LEU A 9 12.75 3.97 2.52
N LYS A 10 13.44 3.21 3.38
CA LYS A 10 12.91 2.04 4.06
C LYS A 10 12.48 2.32 5.50
N CYS A 11 11.36 1.74 5.89
CA CYS A 11 10.88 1.76 7.26
C CYS A 11 11.73 0.87 8.17
N PRO A 12 12.20 1.36 9.33
CA PRO A 12 13.01 0.56 10.25
C PRO A 12 12.24 -0.58 10.92
N ILE A 13 10.90 -0.59 10.82
CA ILE A 13 10.04 -1.64 11.39
C ILE A 13 9.78 -2.75 10.38
N CYS A 14 9.17 -2.42 9.24
CA CYS A 14 8.81 -3.43 8.22
C CYS A 14 9.90 -3.67 7.17
N GLN A 15 10.99 -2.89 7.18
CA GLN A 15 12.13 -2.99 6.26
C GLN A 15 11.77 -2.85 4.77
N ASN A 16 10.58 -2.36 4.48
CA ASN A 16 10.07 -2.06 3.14
C ASN A 16 10.11 -0.56 2.86
N ILE A 17 10.01 -0.18 1.58
CA ILE A 17 9.80 1.22 1.19
C ILE A 17 8.59 1.77 1.96
N PHE A 18 8.70 2.99 2.49
CA PHE A 18 7.62 3.56 3.30
C PHE A 18 6.27 3.56 2.56
N ILE A 19 5.20 3.33 3.31
CA ILE A 19 3.81 3.45 2.87
C ILE A 19 3.15 4.43 3.82
N ASN A 20 2.67 5.56 3.29
CA ASN A 20 2.13 6.69 4.07
C ASN A 20 3.08 7.04 5.24
N PRO A 21 4.28 7.59 4.94
CA PRO A 21 5.31 7.85 5.94
C PRO A 21 4.88 8.93 6.95
N PHE A 22 5.15 8.69 8.22
CA PHE A 22 4.96 9.63 9.33
C PHE A 22 6.28 9.85 10.07
N ILE A 23 6.58 11.09 10.41
CA ILE A 23 7.77 11.49 11.15
C ILE A 23 7.45 11.64 12.65
N ALA A 24 8.31 11.07 13.50
CA ALA A 24 8.21 11.20 14.94
C ALA A 24 8.82 12.52 15.43
N GLY A 25 8.04 13.37 16.12
CA GLY A 25 8.53 14.64 16.65
C GLY A 25 9.68 14.55 17.65
N CYS A 26 9.85 13.41 18.33
CA CYS A 26 10.88 13.24 19.36
C CYS A 26 12.30 12.99 18.84
N CYS A 27 12.46 12.45 17.63
CA CYS A 27 13.76 12.02 17.09
C CYS A 27 13.84 12.03 15.57
N SER A 28 12.83 12.57 14.89
CA SER A 28 12.77 12.74 13.43
C SER A 28 12.86 11.46 12.60
N ASN A 29 12.74 10.28 13.23
CA ASN A 29 12.65 9.02 12.52
C ASN A 29 11.30 8.90 11.80
N THR A 30 11.34 8.35 10.60
CA THR A 30 10.15 8.14 9.76
C THR A 30 9.71 6.68 9.82
N PHE A 31 8.40 6.44 9.77
CA PHE A 31 7.79 5.11 9.85
C PHE A 31 6.56 5.04 8.94
N CYS A 32 6.14 3.85 8.52
CA CYS A 32 4.82 3.70 7.88
C CYS A 32 3.72 3.92 8.92
N VAL A 33 2.61 4.55 8.52
CA VAL A 33 1.42 4.72 9.39
C VAL A 33 0.95 3.39 9.99
N SER A 34 0.95 2.32 9.20
CA SER A 34 0.55 0.98 9.64
C SER A 34 1.51 0.36 10.64
N CYS A 35 2.79 0.75 10.63
CA CYS A 35 3.80 0.23 11.56
C CYS A 35 3.73 0.89 12.94
N ILE A 36 3.27 2.14 13.02
CA ILE A 36 3.10 2.85 14.30
C ILE A 36 1.69 2.73 14.87
N GLY A 37 0.68 2.50 14.02
CA GLY A 37 -0.72 2.41 14.42
C GLY A 37 -1.15 3.63 15.24
N ASN A 38 -1.79 3.38 16.39
CA ASN A 38 -2.22 4.43 17.33
C ASN A 38 -1.22 4.66 18.48
N SER A 39 0.04 4.24 18.33
CA SER A 39 1.05 4.40 19.38
C SER A 39 1.38 5.87 19.62
N SER A 40 1.43 6.27 20.90
CA SER A 40 1.97 7.56 21.33
C SER A 40 3.46 7.50 21.67
N LYS A 41 4.10 6.32 21.55
CA LYS A 41 5.52 6.12 21.85
C LYS A 41 6.30 5.79 20.58
N CYS A 42 7.48 6.40 20.43
CA CYS A 42 8.40 6.11 19.34
C CYS A 42 8.94 4.67 19.45
N PRO A 43 8.84 3.85 18.37
CA PRO A 43 9.35 2.48 18.39
C PRO A 43 10.86 2.36 18.64
N LEU A 44 11.64 3.39 18.28
CA LEU A 44 13.10 3.38 18.39
C LEU A 44 13.60 3.91 19.73
N CYS A 45 13.22 5.13 20.12
CA CYS A 45 13.72 5.77 21.35
C CYS A 45 12.79 5.63 22.55
N LYS A 46 11.60 5.02 22.38
CA LYS A 46 10.57 4.78 23.41
C LYS A 46 9.98 6.03 24.09
N LYS A 47 10.41 7.23 23.69
CA LYS A 47 9.85 8.51 24.16
C LYS A 47 8.44 8.72 23.62
N THR A 48 7.61 9.41 24.40
CA THR A 48 6.31 9.91 23.92
C THR A 48 6.53 10.87 22.76
N SER A 49 5.78 10.69 21.68
CA SER A 49 5.93 11.47 20.45
C SER A 49 4.58 11.61 19.75
N GLY A 50 4.32 12.82 19.25
CA GLY A 50 3.37 12.97 18.14
C GLY A 50 3.99 12.41 16.86
N PHE A 51 3.12 12.00 15.93
CA PHE A 51 3.48 11.57 14.59
C PHE A 51 2.72 12.42 13.59
N THR A 52 3.41 12.96 12.60
CA THR A 52 2.81 13.78 11.54
C THR A 52 3.18 13.23 10.16
N PRO A 53 2.34 13.41 9.13
CA PRO A 53 2.67 12.96 7.78
C PRO A 53 3.97 13.57 7.26
N ASN A 54 4.89 12.75 6.79
CA ASN A 54 6.14 13.19 6.18
C ASN A 54 5.97 13.35 4.66
N ARG A 55 5.42 14.48 4.24
CA ARG A 55 5.12 14.77 2.83
C ARG A 55 6.36 14.77 1.94
N ILE A 56 7.52 15.19 2.46
CA ILE A 56 8.77 15.23 1.68
C ILE A 56 9.18 13.80 1.29
N VAL A 57 9.21 12.89 2.25
CA VAL A 57 9.53 11.47 1.99
C VAL A 57 8.47 10.84 1.10
N ASN A 58 7.19 11.18 1.28
CA ASN A 58 6.14 10.68 0.41
C ASN A 58 6.35 11.11 -1.06
N ASN A 59 6.64 12.40 -1.29
CA ASN A 59 6.91 12.93 -2.63
C ASN A 59 8.15 12.27 -3.27
N MET A 60 9.18 11.93 -2.49
CA MET A 60 10.34 11.18 -2.98
C MET A 60 9.98 9.75 -3.37
N ILE A 61 9.07 9.10 -2.66
CA ILE A 61 8.61 7.74 -2.97
C ILE A 61 7.74 7.76 -4.23
N ASP A 62 6.93 8.78 -4.41
CA ASP A 62 6.03 8.95 -5.55
C ASP A 62 6.75 9.03 -6.90
N THR A 63 8.02 9.46 -6.91
CA THR A 63 8.86 9.54 -8.12
C THR A 63 9.58 8.24 -8.43
N LEU A 64 9.54 7.25 -7.54
CA LEU A 64 10.21 5.98 -7.77
C LEU A 64 9.54 5.19 -8.90
N PRO A 65 10.34 4.51 -9.76
CA PRO A 65 9.78 3.59 -10.74
C PRO A 65 9.15 2.37 -10.04
N TYR A 66 8.04 1.92 -10.60
CA TYR A 66 7.34 0.70 -10.23
C TYR A 66 7.19 -0.18 -11.47
N ALA A 67 7.85 -1.34 -11.42
CA ALA A 67 7.73 -2.39 -12.42
C ALA A 67 6.56 -3.30 -12.04
N CYS A 68 5.46 -3.21 -12.77
CA CYS A 68 4.34 -4.12 -12.60
C CYS A 68 4.65 -5.46 -13.25
N ALA A 69 4.13 -6.56 -12.69
CA ALA A 69 4.22 -7.90 -13.27
C ALA A 69 3.65 -8.00 -14.69
N CYS A 70 2.80 -7.05 -15.10
CA CYS A 70 2.30 -6.96 -16.48
C CYS A 70 3.35 -6.51 -17.51
N GLY A 71 4.52 -6.06 -17.05
CA GLY A 71 5.62 -5.53 -17.87
C GLY A 71 5.65 -4.01 -18.02
N ARG A 72 4.65 -3.28 -17.49
CA ARG A 72 4.67 -1.81 -17.50
C ARG A 72 5.57 -1.26 -16.39
N ASN A 73 6.34 -0.24 -16.74
CA ASN A 73 7.05 0.61 -15.78
C ASN A 73 6.29 1.93 -15.64
N ILE A 74 5.82 2.23 -14.43
CA ILE A 74 5.08 3.45 -14.09
C ILE A 74 5.70 4.09 -12.85
N LEU A 75 5.18 5.23 -12.41
CA LEU A 75 5.58 5.82 -11.13
C LEU A 75 4.82 5.19 -9.97
N ARG A 76 5.42 5.13 -8.78
CA ARG A 76 4.76 4.57 -7.59
C ARG A 76 3.48 5.32 -7.22
N LYS A 77 3.37 6.62 -7.48
CA LYS A 77 2.12 7.38 -7.27
C LYS A 77 0.95 6.81 -8.07
N ASP A 78 1.22 6.25 -9.25
CA ASP A 78 0.23 5.71 -10.18
C ASP A 78 -0.03 4.21 -9.95
N ARG A 79 0.69 3.60 -9.00
CA ARG A 79 0.61 2.16 -8.70
C ARG A 79 -0.82 1.72 -8.39
N ALA A 80 -1.50 2.41 -7.48
CA ALA A 80 -2.83 1.99 -7.03
C ALA A 80 -3.85 2.02 -8.17
N SER A 81 -3.87 3.12 -8.94
CA SER A 81 -4.71 3.26 -10.13
C SER A 81 -4.41 2.19 -11.17
N HIS A 82 -3.13 1.96 -11.47
CA HIS A 82 -2.73 0.92 -12.41
C HIS A 82 -3.13 -0.48 -11.93
N GLU A 83 -2.83 -0.84 -10.68
CA GLU A 83 -3.15 -2.17 -10.15
C GLU A 83 -4.66 -2.41 -10.14
N ALA A 84 -5.49 -1.39 -9.93
CA ALA A 84 -6.95 -1.50 -10.01
C ALA A 84 -7.42 -1.99 -11.39
N GLU A 85 -6.85 -1.46 -12.46
CA GLU A 85 -7.22 -1.71 -13.85
C GLU A 85 -6.33 -2.73 -14.57
N CYS A 86 -5.27 -3.23 -13.92
CA CYS A 86 -4.30 -4.11 -14.56
C CYS A 86 -4.89 -5.50 -14.81
N GLU A 87 -5.25 -5.76 -16.06
CA GLU A 87 -5.79 -7.05 -16.52
C GLU A 87 -4.83 -8.22 -16.32
N LYS A 88 -3.51 -8.00 -16.30
CA LYS A 88 -2.52 -9.08 -16.15
C LYS A 88 -2.10 -9.35 -14.71
N LEU A 89 -2.57 -8.53 -13.77
CA LEU A 89 -2.24 -8.69 -12.36
C LEU A 89 -3.17 -9.74 -11.74
N MET A 90 -2.60 -10.86 -11.31
CA MET A 90 -3.34 -11.88 -10.57
C MET A 90 -3.71 -11.33 -9.19
N LYS A 91 -5.01 -11.32 -8.87
CA LYS A 91 -5.55 -10.84 -7.59
C LYS A 91 -6.26 -11.98 -6.88
N SER A 92 -6.04 -12.09 -5.57
CA SER A 92 -6.78 -13.02 -4.73
C SER A 92 -8.20 -12.51 -4.48
N CYS A 93 -9.16 -13.44 -4.43
CA CYS A 93 -10.49 -13.16 -3.90
C CYS A 93 -10.40 -12.79 -2.41
N THR A 94 -11.31 -11.93 -1.96
CA THR A 94 -11.40 -11.51 -0.56
C THR A 94 -12.27 -12.43 0.30
N LYS A 95 -12.99 -13.37 -0.32
CA LYS A 95 -13.94 -14.28 0.34
C LYS A 95 -13.51 -15.75 0.29
N CYS A 96 -12.67 -16.12 -0.66
CA CYS A 96 -12.17 -17.48 -0.82
C CYS A 96 -10.73 -17.48 -1.37
N ASN A 97 -10.19 -18.68 -1.62
CA ASN A 97 -8.82 -18.89 -2.09
C ASN A 97 -8.62 -18.73 -3.60
N PHE A 98 -9.62 -18.23 -4.33
CA PHE A 98 -9.51 -18.00 -5.78
C PHE A 98 -8.44 -16.96 -6.09
N VAL A 99 -7.62 -17.21 -7.12
CA VAL A 99 -6.63 -16.28 -7.64
C VAL A 99 -6.80 -16.23 -9.15
N GLY A 100 -7.10 -15.04 -9.67
CA GLY A 100 -7.38 -14.86 -11.09
C GLY A 100 -7.05 -13.45 -11.54
N ASN A 101 -7.08 -13.25 -12.85
CA ASN A 101 -6.90 -11.93 -13.44
C ASN A 101 -8.16 -11.05 -13.21
N LEU A 102 -8.19 -9.81 -13.71
CA LEU A 102 -9.36 -8.94 -13.49
C LEU A 102 -10.67 -9.54 -14.01
N ASN A 103 -10.66 -10.11 -15.22
CA ASN A 103 -11.84 -10.70 -15.85
C ASN A 103 -12.28 -11.97 -15.10
N ASP A 104 -11.34 -12.87 -14.82
CA ASP A 104 -11.66 -14.12 -14.10
C ASP A 104 -12.19 -13.80 -12.69
N ARG A 105 -11.69 -12.73 -12.05
CA ARG A 105 -12.15 -12.29 -10.73
C ARG A 105 -13.54 -11.67 -10.79
N ILE A 106 -13.87 -10.88 -11.81
CA ILE A 106 -15.23 -10.33 -11.99
C ILE A 106 -16.22 -11.48 -12.19
N GLU A 107 -15.90 -12.42 -13.07
CA GLU A 107 -16.71 -13.62 -13.31
C GLU A 107 -16.88 -14.41 -12.00
N HIS A 108 -15.79 -14.71 -11.30
CA HIS A 108 -15.81 -15.40 -10.02
C HIS A 108 -16.70 -14.70 -8.98
N MET A 109 -16.63 -13.37 -8.85
CA MET A 109 -17.49 -12.64 -7.91
C MET A 109 -18.97 -12.71 -8.30
N LEU A 110 -19.29 -12.70 -9.60
CA LEU A 110 -20.65 -12.83 -10.12
C LEU A 110 -21.24 -14.24 -9.95
N THR A 111 -20.42 -15.28 -10.03
CA THR A 111 -20.88 -16.68 -9.98
C THR A 111 -20.83 -17.30 -8.60
N ASN A 112 -19.86 -16.93 -7.77
CA ASN A 112 -19.58 -17.59 -6.50
C ASN A 112 -19.86 -16.72 -5.26
N HIS A 113 -20.01 -15.40 -5.44
CA HIS A 113 -20.22 -14.43 -4.35
C HIS A 113 -21.23 -13.34 -4.74
N SER A 114 -22.24 -13.68 -5.55
CA SER A 114 -23.21 -12.72 -6.08
C SER A 114 -23.99 -11.99 -4.99
N GLU A 115 -24.20 -12.64 -3.84
CA GLU A 115 -24.81 -12.07 -2.65
C GLU A 115 -24.07 -10.83 -2.12
N VAL A 116 -22.75 -10.77 -2.30
CA VAL A 116 -21.91 -9.63 -1.88
C VAL A 116 -22.14 -8.42 -2.78
N LEU A 117 -22.45 -8.66 -4.07
CA LEU A 117 -22.77 -7.60 -5.01
C LEU A 117 -24.18 -7.07 -4.75
N ILE A 118 -25.13 -7.95 -4.47
CA ILE A 118 -26.53 -7.57 -4.16
C ILE A 118 -26.59 -6.70 -2.91
N SER A 119 -25.86 -7.04 -1.84
CA SER A 119 -25.82 -6.23 -0.61
C SER A 119 -25.27 -4.83 -0.86
N TYR A 120 -24.25 -4.69 -1.72
CA TYR A 120 -23.65 -3.40 -2.05
C TYR A 120 -24.63 -2.47 -2.81
N TYR A 121 -25.47 -3.01 -3.69
CA TYR A 121 -26.49 -2.22 -4.39
C TYR A 121 -27.71 -1.91 -3.52
N SER A 122 -27.98 -2.72 -2.49
CA SER A 122 -29.11 -2.53 -1.57
C SER A 122 -28.88 -1.39 -0.57
N GLU A 123 -27.62 -0.98 -0.35
CA GLU A 123 -27.24 0.11 0.56
C GLU A 123 -27.15 1.49 -0.14
N VAL A 124 -27.31 1.53 -1.46
CA VAL A 124 -27.18 2.75 -2.29
C VAL A 124 -28.54 3.25 -2.81
N VAL A 125 -29.65 2.62 -2.39
CA VAL A 125 -31.02 3.04 -2.68
C VAL A 125 -31.72 3.50 -1.41
#